data_AF-A0A672V0J1-F1
#
_entry.id   AF-A0A672V0J1-F1
#
_cell.length_a   1.000
_cell.length_b   1.000
_cell.length_c   1.000
_cell.angle_alpha   90.00
_cell.angle_beta   90.00
_cell.angle_gamma   90.00
#
_symmetry.space_group_name_H-M   'P 1'
#
loop_
_entity.id
_entity.type
_entity.pdbx_description
1 polymer ?
#
loop_
_entity_poly.entity_id
_entity_poly.type
_entity_poly.pdbx_seq_one_letter_code
_entity_poly.pdbx_strand_id
1 'polypeptide(L)'
;MSGAAGPGPPVGPGRSPLPCAPRPAAALQLSGGTEPARPGVAVIDLRFPRGAAADVQEIVFKNFYTAFLSVRVQRPGPSGSRRWVTCLRDLCLMPCPHTEQGAQDYFSLHRHQMLCDMDQVTAVRFILRQPSPVWLHFTIEELQIFPAGQKSPQKDFPSWLSQLTPPEQPASLHGELPDPEKVSTEVQQMWVLTEVIRARQAAARIGRFDVSPTTPLAGLQPRRITGGASWRGYS
;
A
#
# COMPACT_ATOMS: atom_id res chain seq x y z
N MET A 1 -12.89 13.47 26.66
CA MET A 1 -12.56 12.04 26.58
C MET A 1 -12.13 11.77 25.15
N SER A 2 -10.82 11.76 24.90
CA SER A 2 -10.25 11.57 23.57
C SER A 2 -10.24 10.09 23.21
N GLY A 3 -10.98 9.71 22.18
CA GLY A 3 -10.91 8.37 21.59
C GLY A 3 -9.68 8.27 20.70
N ALA A 4 -8.75 7.38 21.06
CA ALA A 4 -7.62 7.03 20.23
C ALA A 4 -8.14 6.21 19.02
N ALA A 5 -7.87 6.71 17.81
CA ALA A 5 -8.07 5.95 16.59
C ALA A 5 -7.17 4.71 16.61
N GLY A 6 -7.77 3.53 16.47
CA GLY A 6 -7.02 2.28 16.27
C GLY A 6 -6.23 2.32 14.96
N PRO A 7 -5.09 1.62 14.87
CA PRO A 7 -4.29 1.59 13.65
C PRO A 7 -5.08 0.87 12.54
N GLY A 8 -5.22 1.55 11.40
CA GLY A 8 -5.75 0.95 10.18
C GLY A 8 -4.92 -0.25 9.70
N PRO A 9 -5.43 -1.02 8.72
CA PRO A 9 -4.78 -2.23 8.25
C PRO A 9 -3.35 -1.97 7.75
N PRO A 10 -2.43 -2.93 7.91
CA PRO A 10 -1.04 -2.77 7.52
C PRO A 10 -0.91 -2.59 6.01
N VAL A 11 -0.45 -1.42 5.58
CA VAL A 11 0.02 -1.17 4.21
C VAL A 11 1.18 -2.12 3.96
N GLY A 12 1.01 -3.05 3.02
CA GLY A 12 2.08 -3.95 2.59
C GLY A 12 3.32 -3.16 2.11
N PRO A 13 4.54 -3.70 2.26
CA PRO A 13 5.76 -2.95 1.99
C PRO A 13 5.84 -2.52 0.51
N GLY A 14 5.93 -1.20 0.26
CA GLY A 14 6.47 -0.65 -0.98
C GLY A 14 5.51 0.06 -1.95
N ARG A 15 4.25 0.34 -1.60
CA ARG A 15 3.32 1.08 -2.48
C ARG A 15 2.89 2.40 -1.85
N SER A 16 3.08 3.51 -2.56
CA SER A 16 2.57 4.83 -2.17
C SER A 16 1.31 5.19 -2.95
N PRO A 17 0.29 5.78 -2.30
CA PRO A 17 -0.91 6.25 -3.00
C PRO A 17 -0.57 7.47 -3.87
N LEU A 18 -1.31 7.63 -4.97
CA LEU A 18 -1.26 8.80 -5.84
C LEU A 18 -1.66 10.04 -5.05
N PRO A 19 -0.91 11.16 -5.13
CA PRO A 19 -1.37 12.41 -4.58
C PRO A 19 -2.62 12.84 -5.35
N CYS A 20 -3.77 12.90 -4.69
CA CYS A 20 -5.02 13.36 -5.27
C CYS A 20 -5.68 14.39 -4.35
N ALA A 21 -6.29 15.41 -4.94
CA ALA A 21 -7.07 16.40 -4.19
C ALA A 21 -8.55 16.04 -4.27
N PRO A 22 -9.15 15.45 -3.22
CA PRO A 22 -10.59 15.22 -3.19
C PRO A 22 -11.34 16.54 -3.12
N ARG A 23 -12.30 16.74 -4.02
CA ARG A 23 -13.36 17.70 -3.76
C ARG A 23 -14.39 17.05 -2.84
N PRO A 24 -14.95 17.78 -1.86
CA PRO A 24 -16.02 17.27 -1.01
C PRO A 24 -17.17 16.73 -1.85
N ALA A 25 -17.84 15.69 -1.35
CA ALA A 25 -19.03 15.13 -2.00
C ALA A 25 -20.06 16.24 -2.21
N ALA A 26 -20.38 16.52 -3.47
CA ALA A 26 -21.45 17.45 -3.81
C ALA A 26 -22.72 16.64 -4.05
N ALA A 27 -23.77 16.92 -3.27
CA ALA A 27 -25.10 16.43 -3.60
C ALA A 27 -25.51 17.02 -4.96
N LEU A 28 -26.01 16.18 -5.88
CA LEU A 28 -26.52 16.66 -7.15
C LEU A 28 -27.82 17.43 -6.89
N GLN A 29 -27.74 18.76 -6.81
CA GLN A 29 -28.93 19.60 -6.78
C GLN A 29 -29.52 19.65 -8.20
N LEU A 30 -30.69 19.04 -8.39
CA LEU A 30 -31.52 19.30 -9.56
C LEU A 30 -32.09 20.71 -9.39
N SER A 31 -31.75 21.63 -10.29
CA SER A 31 -32.21 23.02 -10.21
C SER A 31 -33.72 23.09 -10.47
N GLY A 32 -34.49 23.50 -9.46
CA GLY A 32 -35.91 23.80 -9.57
C GLY A 32 -36.75 23.38 -8.36
N GLY A 33 -36.69 24.15 -7.26
CA GLY A 33 -37.61 24.00 -6.13
C GLY A 33 -37.00 24.46 -4.80
N THR A 34 -37.76 25.21 -4.00
CA THR A 34 -37.40 25.76 -2.68
C THR A 34 -37.43 24.68 -1.58
N GLU A 35 -36.90 23.50 -1.85
CA GLU A 35 -36.76 22.39 -0.90
C GLU A 35 -35.31 21.90 -0.92
N PRO A 36 -34.68 21.64 0.24
CA PRO A 36 -33.30 21.14 0.27
C PRO A 36 -33.27 19.78 -0.45
N ALA A 37 -32.59 19.74 -1.60
CA ALA A 37 -32.47 18.55 -2.42
C ALA A 37 -32.06 17.34 -1.55
N ARG A 38 -32.89 16.30 -1.52
CA ARG A 38 -32.52 14.98 -1.00
C ARG A 38 -32.37 13.99 -2.14
N PRO A 39 -31.26 13.99 -2.89
CA PRO A 39 -31.01 12.90 -3.81
C PRO A 39 -30.24 11.83 -3.03
N GLY A 40 -30.73 10.59 -3.02
CA GLY A 40 -29.96 9.40 -2.66
C GLY A 40 -28.80 9.13 -3.62
N VAL A 41 -28.18 10.19 -4.16
CA VAL A 41 -27.05 10.21 -5.08
C VAL A 41 -26.09 11.32 -4.64
N ALA A 42 -24.83 10.97 -4.39
CA ALA A 42 -23.75 11.90 -4.09
C ALA A 42 -22.61 11.71 -5.10
N VAL A 43 -21.91 12.78 -5.47
CA VAL A 43 -20.79 12.71 -6.42
C VAL A 43 -19.52 13.24 -5.80
N ILE A 44 -18.45 12.45 -5.87
CA ILE A 44 -17.09 12.82 -5.45
C ILE A 44 -16.21 12.88 -6.69
N ASP A 45 -15.63 14.05 -6.96
CA ASP A 45 -14.67 14.27 -8.03
C ASP A 45 -13.25 14.38 -7.47
N LEU A 46 -12.37 13.47 -7.89
CA LEU A 46 -10.94 13.54 -7.67
C LEU A 46 -10.24 14.04 -8.92
N ARG A 47 -9.30 14.98 -8.76
CA ARG A 47 -8.38 15.38 -9.83
C ARG A 47 -6.94 15.15 -9.41
N PHE A 48 -6.14 14.66 -10.35
CA PHE A 48 -4.70 14.55 -10.13
C PHE A 48 -4.04 15.94 -10.25
N PRO A 49 -2.98 16.22 -9.48
CA PRO A 49 -2.30 17.51 -9.45
C PRO A 49 -1.84 17.98 -10.84
N ARG A 50 -1.89 19.30 -11.06
CA ARG A 50 -1.26 19.98 -12.21
C ARG A 50 -1.64 19.45 -13.60
N GLY A 51 -2.80 18.80 -13.72
CA GLY A 51 -3.24 18.22 -14.99
C GLY A 51 -2.48 16.95 -15.38
N ALA A 52 -1.74 16.35 -14.45
CA ALA A 52 -1.08 15.08 -14.64
C ALA A 52 -2.11 13.98 -14.95
N ALA A 53 -1.65 13.02 -15.75
CA ALA A 53 -2.37 11.79 -16.03
C ALA A 53 -1.67 10.66 -15.27
N ALA A 54 -2.43 9.73 -14.72
CA ALA A 54 -1.91 8.60 -13.98
C ALA A 54 -2.54 7.30 -14.47
N ASP A 55 -1.73 6.24 -14.52
CA ASP A 55 -2.22 4.89 -14.75
C ASP A 55 -2.69 4.33 -13.40
N VAL A 56 -3.99 4.08 -13.28
CA VAL A 56 -4.61 3.62 -12.04
C VAL A 56 -4.67 2.10 -12.02
N GLN A 57 -4.17 1.50 -10.94
CA GLN A 57 -4.17 0.04 -10.76
C GLN A 57 -5.22 -0.42 -9.78
N GLU A 58 -5.39 0.32 -8.70
CA GLU A 58 -6.22 -0.07 -7.58
C GLU A 58 -6.80 1.17 -6.92
N ILE A 59 -8.08 1.09 -6.53
CA ILE A 59 -8.75 2.10 -5.73
C ILE A 59 -9.23 1.42 -4.47
N VAL A 60 -8.79 1.89 -3.31
CA VAL A 60 -9.17 1.36 -1.99
C VAL A 60 -9.95 2.43 -1.25
N PHE A 61 -11.05 2.04 -0.62
CA PHE A 61 -11.83 2.94 0.23
C PHE A 61 -12.59 2.14 1.28
N LYS A 62 -12.99 2.83 2.35
CA LYS A 62 -13.94 2.33 3.33
C LYS A 62 -15.33 2.82 2.95
N ASN A 63 -16.31 1.93 2.89
CA ASN A 63 -17.69 2.34 2.68
C ASN A 63 -18.20 3.12 3.90
N PHE A 64 -19.07 4.09 3.67
CA PHE A 64 -19.82 4.76 4.72
C PHE A 64 -21.27 4.88 4.27
N TYR A 65 -22.03 3.81 4.46
CA TYR A 65 -23.46 3.71 4.13
C TYR A 65 -23.79 3.99 2.65
N THR A 66 -22.87 3.80 1.70
CA THR A 66 -23.20 3.84 0.27
C THR A 66 -23.68 2.46 -0.18
N ALA A 67 -24.84 2.37 -0.82
CA ALA A 67 -25.38 1.09 -1.29
C ALA A 67 -24.85 0.67 -2.66
N PHE A 68 -24.76 1.62 -3.60
CA PHE A 68 -24.23 1.37 -4.94
C PHE A 68 -23.19 2.39 -5.33
N LEU A 69 -22.14 1.94 -6.01
CA LEU A 69 -21.06 2.77 -6.52
C LEU A 69 -20.91 2.60 -8.03
N SER A 70 -20.93 3.72 -8.75
CA SER A 70 -20.43 3.79 -10.13
C SER A 70 -19.18 4.65 -10.19
N VAL A 71 -18.22 4.27 -11.03
CA VAL A 71 -16.97 5.01 -11.23
C VAL A 71 -16.86 5.44 -12.68
N ARG A 72 -16.52 6.71 -12.89
CA ARG A 72 -16.17 7.28 -14.19
C ARG A 72 -14.78 7.86 -14.13
N VAL A 73 -14.05 7.78 -15.24
CA VAL A 73 -12.73 8.36 -15.39
C VAL A 73 -12.72 9.37 -16.52
N GLN A 74 -11.96 10.45 -16.35
CA GLN A 74 -11.70 11.43 -17.40
C GLN A 74 -10.35 11.13 -18.05
N ARG A 75 -10.34 10.91 -19.36
CA ARG A 75 -9.13 10.65 -20.15
C ARG A 75 -8.96 11.67 -21.29
N PRO A 76 -7.72 11.94 -21.73
CA PRO A 76 -7.46 12.71 -22.95
C PRO A 76 -8.10 12.02 -24.16
N GLY A 77 -8.83 12.77 -24.97
CA GLY A 77 -9.40 12.34 -26.24
C GLY A 77 -8.49 12.70 -27.42
N PRO A 78 -8.81 12.20 -28.63
CA PRO A 78 -7.97 12.36 -29.82
C PRO A 78 -7.70 13.83 -30.20
N SER A 79 -8.64 14.73 -29.90
CA SER A 79 -8.59 16.17 -30.22
C SER A 79 -8.12 17.04 -29.05
N GLY A 80 -7.53 16.46 -28.01
CA GLY A 80 -7.21 17.17 -26.76
C GLY A 80 -8.43 17.47 -25.87
N SER A 81 -9.64 17.13 -26.34
CA SER A 81 -10.87 17.17 -25.53
C SER A 81 -10.79 16.14 -24.40
N ARG A 82 -11.41 16.42 -23.25
CA ARG A 82 -11.46 15.49 -22.13
C ARG A 82 -12.81 14.80 -22.07
N ARG A 83 -12.83 13.47 -22.14
CA ARG A 83 -14.08 12.68 -22.12
C ARG A 83 -14.23 11.88 -20.83
N TRP A 84 -15.44 11.88 -20.28
CA TRP A 84 -15.81 11.02 -19.15
C TRP A 84 -16.29 9.67 -19.63
N VAL A 85 -15.60 8.61 -19.23
CA VAL A 85 -15.92 7.21 -19.56
C VAL A 85 -16.31 6.47 -18.29
N THR A 86 -17.37 5.68 -18.35
CA THR A 86 -17.80 4.86 -17.21
C THR A 86 -16.98 3.57 -17.17
N CYS A 87 -16.21 3.37 -16.11
CA CYS A 87 -15.34 2.20 -15.91
C CYS A 87 -15.95 1.18 -14.93
N LEU A 88 -16.88 1.59 -14.08
CA LEU A 88 -17.61 0.68 -13.18
C LEU A 88 -19.05 1.17 -13.05
N ARG A 89 -20.03 0.26 -13.07
CA ARG A 89 -21.46 0.59 -12.98
C ARG A 89 -22.12 -0.19 -11.86
N ASP A 90 -22.84 0.56 -11.02
CA ASP A 90 -23.74 0.08 -9.97
C ASP A 90 -23.17 -1.10 -9.16
N LEU A 91 -21.89 -1.02 -8.76
CA LEU A 91 -21.29 -1.99 -7.84
C LEU A 91 -22.06 -1.96 -6.52
N CYS A 92 -22.64 -3.09 -6.15
CA CYS A 92 -23.35 -3.26 -4.89
C CYS A 92 -22.35 -3.35 -3.73
N LEU A 93 -22.39 -2.36 -2.84
CA LEU A 93 -21.59 -2.32 -1.61
C LEU A 93 -22.40 -2.76 -0.39
N MET A 94 -23.73 -2.60 -0.43
CA MET A 94 -24.65 -3.07 0.61
C MET A 94 -25.69 -4.01 -0.02
N PRO A 95 -25.66 -5.32 0.30
CA PRO A 95 -26.61 -6.30 -0.25
C PRO A 95 -28.07 -5.95 0.03
N CYS A 96 -28.32 -5.37 1.22
CA CYS A 96 -29.61 -4.79 1.58
C CYS A 96 -29.42 -3.32 1.97
N PRO A 97 -29.78 -2.36 1.09
CA PRO A 97 -29.55 -0.93 1.31
C PRO A 97 -30.17 -0.36 2.59
N HIS A 98 -31.17 -1.03 3.18
CA HIS A 98 -31.86 -0.60 4.39
C HIS A 98 -31.23 -1.14 5.68
N THR A 99 -30.20 -1.98 5.59
CA THR A 99 -29.49 -2.58 6.74
C THR A 99 -28.05 -2.10 6.80
N GLU A 100 -27.32 -2.38 7.88
CA GLU A 100 -25.93 -1.95 8.05
C GLU A 100 -24.90 -2.89 7.40
N GLN A 101 -25.33 -4.04 6.85
CA GLN A 101 -24.42 -5.00 6.25
C GLN A 101 -23.67 -4.40 5.05
N GLY A 102 -22.34 -4.41 5.10
CA GLY A 102 -21.48 -3.81 4.07
C GLY A 102 -21.31 -2.29 4.20
N ALA A 103 -21.99 -1.62 5.13
CA ALA A 103 -22.01 -0.17 5.22
C ALA A 103 -20.68 0.44 5.67
N GLN A 104 -19.80 -0.34 6.32
CA GLN A 104 -18.52 0.10 6.90
C GLN A 104 -17.34 -0.76 6.42
N ASP A 105 -17.56 -1.63 5.43
CA ASP A 105 -16.55 -2.56 4.91
C ASP A 105 -15.52 -1.83 4.04
N TYR A 106 -14.32 -2.41 3.95
CA TYR A 106 -13.28 -1.96 3.03
C TYR A 106 -13.44 -2.64 1.67
N PHE A 107 -13.29 -1.86 0.61
CA PHE A 107 -13.36 -2.33 -0.77
C PHE A 107 -12.08 -1.98 -1.52
N SER A 108 -11.60 -2.93 -2.30
CA SER A 108 -10.50 -2.76 -3.26
C SER A 108 -11.02 -3.00 -4.67
N LEU A 109 -10.98 -1.95 -5.50
CA LEU A 109 -11.33 -2.03 -6.92
C LEU A 109 -10.06 -2.13 -7.75
N HIS A 110 -9.85 -3.28 -8.35
CA HIS A 110 -8.69 -3.54 -9.19
C HIS A 110 -8.97 -3.21 -10.65
N ARG A 111 -7.90 -2.85 -11.38
CA ARG A 111 -7.94 -2.52 -12.81
C ARG A 111 -8.66 -3.57 -13.67
N HIS A 112 -8.49 -4.87 -13.38
CA HIS A 112 -9.11 -5.94 -14.16
C HIS A 112 -10.64 -6.03 -13.99
N GLN A 113 -11.21 -5.36 -12.98
CA GLN A 113 -12.67 -5.27 -12.77
C GLN A 113 -13.30 -4.12 -13.57
N MET A 114 -12.48 -3.26 -14.19
CA MET A 114 -12.94 -2.05 -14.89
C MET A 114 -13.33 -2.36 -16.34
N LEU A 115 -14.40 -1.73 -16.80
CA LEU A 115 -14.96 -1.84 -18.16
C LEU A 115 -14.16 -1.07 -19.22
N CYS A 116 -13.16 -0.29 -18.84
CA CYS A 116 -12.30 0.45 -19.76
C CYS A 116 -10.89 0.61 -19.19
N ASP A 117 -9.94 0.97 -20.06
CA ASP A 117 -8.55 1.19 -19.60
C ASP A 117 -8.47 2.32 -18.59
N MET A 118 -7.65 2.05 -17.57
CA MET A 118 -7.36 2.96 -16.49
C MET A 118 -6.02 3.68 -16.70
N ASP A 119 -5.61 3.83 -17.96
CA ASP A 119 -4.40 4.57 -18.36
C ASP A 119 -4.66 6.04 -18.58
N GLN A 120 -3.64 6.85 -18.29
CA GLN A 120 -3.64 8.29 -18.52
C GLN A 120 -4.90 8.98 -17.95
N VAL A 121 -5.34 8.54 -16.77
CA VAL A 121 -6.51 9.10 -16.09
C VAL A 121 -6.16 10.44 -15.49
N THR A 122 -6.94 11.46 -15.80
CA THR A 122 -6.73 12.84 -15.32
C THR A 122 -7.66 13.22 -14.18
N ALA A 123 -8.81 12.57 -14.08
CA ALA A 123 -9.77 12.71 -13.00
C ALA A 123 -10.58 11.43 -12.80
N VAL A 124 -11.03 11.19 -11.58
CA VAL A 124 -11.91 10.08 -11.21
C VAL A 124 -13.17 10.65 -10.58
N ARG A 125 -14.33 10.13 -10.97
CA ARG A 125 -15.64 10.51 -10.44
C ARG A 125 -16.31 9.30 -9.84
N PHE A 126 -16.61 9.37 -8.56
CA PHE A 126 -17.41 8.38 -7.83
C PHE A 126 -18.84 8.88 -7.78
N ILE A 127 -19.79 8.06 -8.22
CA ILE A 127 -21.22 8.31 -8.15
C ILE A 127 -21.76 7.32 -7.13
N LEU A 128 -22.03 7.85 -5.95
CA LEU A 128 -22.52 7.10 -4.81
C LEU A 128 -24.04 7.13 -4.84
N ARG A 129 -24.68 6.00 -4.58
CA ARG A 129 -26.14 5.92 -4.47
C ARG A 129 -26.56 5.21 -3.21
N GLN A 130 -27.57 5.75 -2.56
CA GLN A 130 -28.21 5.21 -1.38
C GLN A 130 -29.73 5.36 -1.51
N PRO A 131 -30.45 4.29 -1.91
CA PRO A 131 -31.90 4.35 -2.09
C PRO A 131 -32.68 4.33 -0.76
N SER A 132 -32.06 3.93 0.34
CA SER A 132 -32.71 3.93 1.65
C SER A 132 -32.89 5.35 2.18
N PRO A 133 -34.11 5.75 2.60
CA PRO A 133 -34.35 7.07 3.17
C PRO A 133 -33.78 7.22 4.60
N VAL A 134 -33.37 6.12 5.23
CA VAL A 134 -32.83 6.09 6.59
C VAL A 134 -31.41 6.69 6.64
N TRP A 135 -30.62 6.46 5.60
CA TRP A 135 -29.21 6.87 5.55
C TRP A 135 -29.09 8.26 4.92
N LEU A 136 -29.30 9.29 5.74
CA LEU A 136 -29.21 10.69 5.30
C LEU A 136 -27.77 11.14 4.99
N HIS A 137 -26.80 10.49 5.61
CA HIS A 137 -25.38 10.74 5.41
C HIS A 137 -24.72 9.46 4.90
N PHE A 138 -24.27 9.50 3.64
CA PHE A 138 -23.53 8.42 3.03
C PHE A 138 -22.38 8.98 2.20
N THR A 139 -21.25 8.28 2.21
CA THR A 139 -20.04 8.63 1.46
C THR A 139 -19.16 7.38 1.29
N ILE A 140 -17.95 7.59 0.78
CA ILE A 140 -16.81 6.70 0.98
C ILE A 140 -15.73 7.46 1.75
N GLU A 141 -15.02 6.76 2.63
CA GLU A 141 -13.96 7.28 3.50
C GLU A 141 -12.63 6.60 3.17
N GLU A 142 -11.53 7.13 3.72
CA GLU A 142 -10.19 6.51 3.61
C GLU A 142 -9.76 6.18 2.16
N LEU A 143 -10.22 7.01 1.22
CA LEU A 143 -10.04 6.79 -0.22
C LEU A 143 -8.57 6.96 -0.62
N GLN A 144 -8.01 5.91 -1.21
CA GLN A 144 -6.65 5.82 -1.71
C GLN A 144 -6.67 5.28 -3.15
N ILE A 145 -5.89 5.89 -4.03
CA ILE A 145 -5.70 5.41 -5.40
C ILE A 145 -4.24 5.02 -5.57
N PHE A 146 -3.97 3.80 -6.01
CA PHE A 146 -2.63 3.32 -6.26
C PHE A 146 -2.33 3.29 -7.76
N PRO A 147 -1.12 3.73 -8.18
CA PRO A 147 -0.74 3.68 -9.57
C PRO A 147 -0.52 2.23 -10.02
N ALA A 148 -0.58 2.00 -11.33
CA ALA A 148 0.11 0.87 -11.94
C ALA A 148 1.56 0.95 -11.46
N GLY A 149 1.98 -0.07 -10.70
CA GLY A 149 3.37 -0.16 -10.29
C GLY A 149 4.20 0.07 -11.53
N GLN A 150 5.18 0.98 -11.46
CA GLN A 150 6.21 0.98 -12.49
C GLN A 150 6.59 -0.49 -12.63
N LYS A 151 6.65 -0.99 -13.87
CA LYS A 151 7.43 -2.18 -14.12
C LYS A 151 8.76 -1.85 -13.46
N SER A 152 9.03 -2.41 -12.28
CA SER A 152 10.39 -2.48 -11.79
C SER A 152 11.16 -2.99 -13.01
N PRO A 153 12.26 -2.36 -13.45
CA PRO A 153 13.12 -3.02 -14.43
C PRO A 153 13.24 -4.43 -13.90
N GLN A 154 12.75 -5.42 -14.68
CA GLN A 154 12.44 -6.75 -14.16
C GLN A 154 13.55 -7.06 -13.18
N LYS A 155 13.22 -7.16 -11.89
CA LYS A 155 14.16 -7.81 -11.00
C LYS A 155 14.12 -9.21 -11.55
N ASP A 156 15.09 -9.49 -12.44
CA ASP A 156 15.21 -10.71 -13.17
C ASP A 156 14.86 -11.78 -12.17
N PHE A 157 13.75 -12.48 -12.42
CA PHE A 157 13.47 -13.69 -11.66
C PHE A 157 14.77 -14.48 -11.81
N PRO A 158 15.55 -14.64 -10.73
CA PRO A 158 16.88 -15.20 -10.89
C PRO A 158 16.67 -16.55 -11.54
N SER A 159 17.36 -16.78 -12.66
CA SER A 159 17.00 -17.79 -13.65
C SER A 159 16.84 -19.21 -13.07
N TRP A 160 17.39 -19.47 -11.87
CA TRP A 160 17.16 -20.69 -11.10
C TRP A 160 15.70 -20.91 -10.68
N LEU A 161 14.90 -19.85 -10.44
CA LEU A 161 13.48 -19.98 -10.10
C LEU A 161 12.60 -20.27 -11.32
N SER A 162 13.01 -19.82 -12.51
CA SER A 162 12.32 -20.16 -13.75
C SER A 162 12.47 -21.65 -14.12
N GLN A 163 13.34 -22.39 -13.43
CA GLN A 163 13.54 -23.84 -13.59
C GLN A 163 12.65 -24.67 -12.67
N LEU A 164 11.77 -24.06 -11.87
CA LEU A 164 10.70 -24.80 -11.21
C LEU A 164 9.60 -25.08 -12.23
N THR A 165 9.88 -26.00 -13.15
CA THR A 165 8.82 -26.75 -13.84
C THR A 165 7.88 -27.32 -12.78
N PRO A 166 6.55 -27.23 -12.96
CA PRO A 166 5.63 -28.08 -12.18
C PRO A 166 6.18 -29.51 -12.25
N PRO A 167 6.26 -30.25 -11.14
CA PRO A 167 6.75 -31.61 -11.21
C PRO A 167 5.86 -32.35 -12.21
N GLU A 168 6.46 -32.74 -13.33
CA GLU A 168 5.87 -33.65 -14.30
C GLU A 168 5.48 -34.89 -13.49
N GLN A 169 4.17 -35.14 -13.34
CA GLN A 169 3.68 -36.32 -12.63
C GLN A 169 4.34 -37.54 -13.26
N PRO A 170 5.22 -38.26 -12.55
CA PRO A 170 5.63 -39.57 -13.02
C PRO A 170 4.39 -40.45 -12.91
N ALA A 171 4.09 -41.17 -13.98
CA ALA A 171 3.05 -42.18 -13.97
C ALA A 171 3.23 -43.11 -12.76
N SER A 172 2.24 -43.09 -11.86
CA SER A 172 1.88 -44.11 -10.89
C SER A 172 3.03 -44.93 -10.26
N LEU A 173 3.51 -44.55 -9.07
CA LEU A 173 3.99 -45.50 -8.08
C LEU A 173 3.54 -45.07 -6.68
N HIS A 174 2.77 -45.94 -6.03
CA HIS A 174 2.30 -45.85 -4.65
C HIS A 174 3.52 -45.72 -3.71
N GLY A 175 3.58 -44.66 -2.90
CA GLY A 175 4.65 -44.45 -1.92
C GLY A 175 4.42 -43.18 -1.11
N GLU A 176 3.84 -43.36 0.08
CA GLU A 176 3.67 -42.45 1.22
C GLU A 176 4.05 -40.97 1.02
N LEU A 177 3.03 -40.10 1.00
CA LEU A 177 3.20 -38.65 1.08
C LEU A 177 3.96 -38.30 2.38
N PRO A 178 5.00 -37.46 2.35
CA PRO A 178 5.74 -37.12 3.55
C PRO A 178 4.81 -36.48 4.59
N ASP A 179 4.95 -36.92 5.84
CA ASP A 179 4.13 -36.47 6.96
C ASP A 179 4.12 -34.93 7.05
N PRO A 180 2.95 -34.28 6.89
CA PRO A 180 2.84 -32.82 6.87
C PRO A 180 3.33 -32.19 8.18
N GLU A 181 3.21 -32.89 9.30
CA GLU A 181 3.70 -32.41 10.60
C GLU A 181 5.22 -32.38 10.64
N LYS A 182 5.89 -33.39 10.07
CA LYS A 182 7.35 -33.42 9.96
C LYS A 182 7.87 -32.30 9.05
N VAL A 183 7.23 -32.08 7.90
CA VAL A 183 7.59 -31.00 6.98
C VAL A 183 7.35 -29.62 7.63
N SER A 184 6.24 -29.44 8.33
CA SER A 184 5.96 -28.21 9.09
C SER A 184 6.99 -27.98 10.19
N THR A 185 7.39 -29.05 10.90
CA THR A 185 8.38 -28.97 11.99
C THR A 185 9.75 -28.52 11.48
N GLU A 186 10.23 -29.06 10.36
CA GLU A 186 11.52 -28.66 9.78
C GLU A 186 11.49 -27.19 9.32
N VAL A 187 10.40 -26.76 8.70
CA VAL A 187 10.20 -25.36 8.30
C VAL A 187 10.14 -24.45 9.52
N GLN A 188 9.38 -24.82 10.56
CA GLN A 188 9.32 -24.06 11.80
C GLN A 188 10.67 -23.99 12.50
N GLN A 189 11.44 -25.08 12.54
CA GLN A 189 12.80 -25.07 13.09
C GLN A 189 13.71 -24.09 12.35
N MET A 190 13.62 -24.06 11.01
CA MET A 190 14.37 -23.10 10.21
C MET A 190 13.95 -21.64 10.49
N TRP A 191 12.66 -21.37 10.65
CA TRP A 191 12.18 -20.03 11.05
C TRP A 191 12.65 -19.65 12.45
N VAL A 192 12.64 -20.59 13.40
CA VAL A 192 13.17 -20.37 14.76
C VAL A 192 14.66 -20.03 14.72
N LEU A 193 15.47 -20.76 13.95
CA LEU A 193 16.90 -20.45 13.79
C LEU A 193 17.13 -19.05 13.21
N THR A 194 16.32 -18.65 12.21
CA THR A 194 16.37 -17.31 11.62
C THR A 194 16.07 -16.23 12.66
N GLU A 195 15.08 -16.45 13.51
CA GLU A 195 14.71 -15.51 14.56
C GLU A 195 15.78 -15.42 15.65
N VAL A 196 16.39 -16.55 16.02
CA VAL A 196 17.51 -16.59 16.98
C VAL A 196 18.74 -15.87 16.44
N ILE A 197 19.09 -16.05 15.16
CA ILE A 197 20.21 -15.32 14.54
C ILE A 197 19.91 -13.82 14.51
N ARG A 198 18.68 -13.43 14.15
CA ARG A 198 18.25 -12.02 14.14
C ARG A 198 18.35 -11.40 15.54
N ALA A 199 17.85 -12.07 16.56
CA ALA A 199 17.94 -11.62 17.95
C ALA A 199 19.39 -11.50 18.43
N ARG A 200 20.26 -12.44 18.01
CA ARG A 200 21.71 -12.40 18.32
C ARG A 200 22.44 -11.28 17.57
N GLN A 201 22.08 -10.99 16.32
CA GLN A 201 22.62 -9.85 15.57
C GLN A 201 22.17 -8.49 16.16
N ALA A 202 20.97 -8.42 16.74
CA ALA A 202 20.52 -7.23 17.46
C ALA A 202 21.26 -7.03 18.81
N ALA A 203 21.68 -8.12 19.46
CA ALA A 203 22.42 -8.09 20.73
C ALA A 203 23.95 -7.90 20.55
N ALA A 204 24.52 -8.35 19.43
CA ALA A 204 25.91 -8.12 19.09
C ALA A 204 26.09 -6.73 18.46
N ARG A 205 26.34 -5.70 19.27
CA ARG A 205 26.82 -4.41 18.77
C ARG A 205 28.17 -4.65 18.09
N ILE A 206 28.16 -4.69 16.76
CA ILE A 206 29.33 -4.69 15.89
C ILE A 206 30.24 -3.55 16.34
N GLY A 207 31.39 -3.90 16.91
CA GLY A 207 32.42 -2.95 17.32
C GLY A 207 32.89 -2.17 16.11
N ARG A 208 32.86 -0.84 16.22
CA ARG A 208 33.47 0.06 15.24
C ARG A 208 34.96 -0.25 15.17
N PHE A 209 35.43 -0.73 14.02
CA PHE A 209 36.85 -0.78 13.73
C PHE A 209 37.27 0.64 13.34
N ASP A 210 37.94 1.35 14.23
CA ASP A 210 38.57 2.63 13.92
C ASP A 210 39.84 2.32 13.10
N VAL A 211 39.74 2.42 11.78
CA VAL A 211 40.90 2.30 10.88
C VAL A 211 41.56 3.68 10.85
N SER A 212 42.54 3.88 11.73
CA SER A 212 43.36 5.10 11.69
C SER A 212 44.13 5.16 10.37
N PRO A 213 44.05 6.25 9.58
CA PRO A 213 44.84 6.42 8.38
C PRO A 213 46.32 6.65 8.74
N THR A 214 47.18 5.81 8.18
CA THR A 214 48.64 5.89 8.23
C THR A 214 49.13 7.12 7.47
N THR A 215 49.70 8.10 8.18
CA THR A 215 50.57 9.14 7.60
C THR A 215 52.03 8.71 7.80
N PRO A 216 52.88 8.73 6.76
CA PRO A 216 54.28 8.33 6.90
C PRO A 216 55.15 9.54 7.27
N LEU A 217 56.01 9.40 8.28
CA LEU A 217 57.37 9.96 8.22
C LEU A 217 58.27 9.36 9.31
N ALA A 218 59.45 9.00 8.83
CA ALA A 218 60.51 8.26 9.48
C ALA A 218 61.15 8.96 10.70
N GLY A 219 61.71 8.14 11.59
CA GLY A 219 63.07 8.37 12.05
C GLY A 219 63.29 8.41 13.57
N LEU A 220 64.02 7.39 14.06
CA LEU A 220 64.96 7.40 15.21
C LEU A 220 64.33 7.57 16.62
N GLN A 221 64.71 6.88 17.69
CA GLN A 221 65.53 5.71 18.06
C GLN A 221 65.12 5.41 19.54
N PRO A 222 65.40 4.23 20.11
CA PRO A 222 64.86 3.80 21.40
C PRO A 222 65.86 3.95 22.57
N ARG A 223 65.38 4.24 23.79
CA ARG A 223 65.90 3.78 25.10
C ARG A 223 65.07 4.43 26.23
N ARG A 224 64.28 3.66 27.01
CA ARG A 224 64.61 2.83 28.19
C ARG A 224 64.83 3.67 29.48
N ILE A 225 64.18 3.19 30.55
CA ILE A 225 64.51 3.31 32.00
C ILE A 225 63.63 4.25 32.87
N THR A 226 62.77 3.57 33.64
CA THR A 226 62.31 3.77 35.04
C THR A 226 62.25 5.16 35.70
N GLY A 227 61.10 5.40 36.33
CA GLY A 227 61.04 5.63 37.79
C GLY A 227 60.97 7.07 38.29
N GLY A 228 59.98 7.31 39.17
CA GLY A 228 60.17 8.12 40.37
C GLY A 228 59.69 9.58 40.36
N ALA A 229 58.77 9.85 41.30
CA ALA A 229 58.68 11.03 42.18
C ALA A 229 58.70 12.44 41.54
N SER A 230 57.60 13.19 41.64
CA SER A 230 57.36 14.21 42.69
C SER A 230 58.46 15.27 42.78
N TRP A 231 58.12 16.56 42.57
CA TRP A 231 58.36 17.66 43.53
C TRP A 231 57.58 18.92 43.10
N ARG A 232 57.01 19.60 44.10
CA ARG A 232 56.44 20.95 44.04
C ARG A 232 57.55 22.01 43.98
N GLY A 233 57.23 23.19 43.44
CA GLY A 233 57.97 24.45 43.60
C GLY A 233 57.28 25.57 42.82
N TYR A 234 56.29 26.25 43.41
CA TYR A 234 56.38 27.58 44.02
C TYR A 234 56.72 28.73 43.06
N SER A 235 55.73 29.59 42.83
CA SER A 235 55.84 31.03 43.03
C SER A 235 54.76 31.45 44.02
#